data_AF-A0A936MLT7-F1
#
_entry.id   AF-A0A936MLT7-F1
#
_cell.length_a   1.000
_cell.length_b   1.000
_cell.length_c   1.000
_cell.angle_alpha   90.00
_cell.angle_beta   90.00
_cell.angle_gamma   90.00
#
_symmetry.space_group_name_H-M   'P 1'
#
loop_
_entity.id
_entity.type
_entity.pdbx_description
1 polymer ?
#
loop_
_entity_poly.entity_id
_entity_poly.type
_entity_poly.pdbx_seq_one_letter_code
_entity_poly.pdbx_strand_id
1 'polypeptide(L)'
;MIPLNPSWTRLLHKYQDDHRDPRNQACHKVGIPLIALSFPVGATIIGLPLAASMFTVGWGFQFVGHAFEGKKPSFVDDKRSLIIGLLWCLDKYGVRIYEESPAA
;
A
#
# COMPACT_ATOMS: atom_id res chain seq x y z
N MET A 1 2.23 11.39 13.88
CA MET A 1 0.80 11.60 13.66
C MET A 1 0.63 12.21 12.28
N ILE A 2 0.04 11.49 11.33
CA ILE A 2 -0.42 12.08 10.05
C ILE A 2 -1.96 12.15 10.10
N PRO A 3 -2.57 13.34 10.13
CA PRO A 3 -4.03 13.47 10.17
C PRO A 3 -4.65 13.19 8.79
N LEU A 4 -5.73 12.40 8.76
CA LEU A 4 -6.53 12.16 7.56
C LEU A 4 -7.87 12.90 7.66
N ASN A 5 -8.26 13.56 6.57
CA ASN A 5 -9.62 14.10 6.46
C ASN A 5 -10.65 12.97 6.27
N PRO A 6 -11.95 13.23 6.44
CA PRO A 6 -12.99 12.18 6.41
C PRO A 6 -13.02 11.33 5.14
N SER A 7 -12.67 11.90 3.98
CA SER A 7 -12.65 11.14 2.72
C SER A 7 -11.53 10.10 2.67
N TRP A 8 -10.35 10.45 3.20
CA TRP A 8 -9.21 9.55 3.28
C TRP A 8 -9.39 8.52 4.39
N THR A 9 -9.98 8.90 5.52
CA THR A 9 -10.36 7.95 6.59
C THR A 9 -11.29 6.86 6.05
N ARG A 10 -12.35 7.23 5.32
CA ARG A 10 -13.25 6.24 4.71
C ARG A 10 -12.54 5.33 3.69
N LEU A 11 -11.60 5.89 2.93
CA LEU A 11 -10.83 5.10 1.98
C LEU A 11 -9.87 4.13 2.68
N LEU A 12 -9.27 4.53 3.81
CA LEU A 12 -8.45 3.65 4.64
C LEU A 12 -9.27 2.50 5.23
N HIS A 13 -10.48 2.76 5.74
CA HIS A 13 -11.40 1.72 6.21
C HIS A 13 -11.79 0.76 5.08
N LYS A 14 -12.19 1.30 3.92
CA LYS A 14 -12.49 0.47 2.74
C LYS A 14 -11.28 -0.39 2.34
N TYR A 15 -10.08 0.19 2.34
CA TYR A 15 -8.86 -0.55 2.02
C TYR A 15 -8.62 -1.71 3.00
N GLN A 16 -8.80 -1.47 4.30
CA GLN A 16 -8.68 -2.51 5.32
C GLN A 16 -9.74 -3.62 5.15
N ASP A 17 -10.97 -3.28 4.76
CA ASP A 17 -12.05 -4.23 4.49
C ASP A 17 -11.81 -5.07 3.22
N ASP A 18 -11.19 -4.47 2.21
CA ASP A 18 -10.81 -5.15 0.98
C ASP A 18 -9.61 -6.10 1.20
N HIS A 19 -8.81 -5.94 2.27
CA HIS A 19 -7.60 -6.73 2.55
C HIS A 19 -7.65 -7.38 3.94
N ARG A 20 -8.44 -8.44 4.09
CA ARG A 20 -8.61 -9.14 5.38
C ARG A 20 -7.76 -10.41 5.50
N ASP A 21 -7.36 -11.02 4.38
CA ASP A 21 -6.55 -12.23 4.39
C ASP A 21 -5.12 -11.93 4.90
N PRO A 22 -4.60 -12.68 5.89
CA PRO A 22 -3.28 -12.43 6.44
C PRO A 22 -2.14 -12.64 5.42
N ARG A 23 -2.32 -13.53 4.44
CA ARG A 23 -1.35 -13.76 3.36
C ARG A 23 -1.33 -12.57 2.42
N ASN A 24 -2.50 -12.03 2.08
CA ASN A 24 -2.64 -10.80 1.32
C ASN A 24 -1.92 -9.64 2.03
N GLN A 25 -2.22 -9.43 3.31
CA GLN A 25 -1.57 -8.40 4.11
C GLN A 25 -0.04 -8.60 4.20
N ALA A 26 0.45 -9.84 4.31
CA ALA A 26 1.89 -10.13 4.34
C ALA A 26 2.56 -9.79 3.00
N CYS A 27 1.97 -10.20 1.89
CA CYS A 27 2.44 -9.83 0.56
C CYS A 27 2.44 -8.31 0.36
N HIS A 28 1.42 -7.60 0.85
CA HIS A 28 1.36 -6.15 0.78
C HIS A 28 2.44 -5.47 1.61
N LYS A 29 2.68 -5.93 2.86
CA LYS A 29 3.74 -5.44 3.73
C LYS A 29 5.13 -5.55 3.09
N VAL A 30 5.38 -6.56 2.27
CA VAL A 30 6.66 -6.70 1.54
C VAL A 30 6.65 -5.91 0.23
N GLY A 31 5.60 -6.05 -0.59
CA GLY A 31 5.59 -5.49 -1.93
C GLY A 31 5.45 -3.96 -1.97
N ILE A 32 4.71 -3.35 -1.04
CA ILE A 32 4.54 -1.88 -1.01
C ILE A 32 5.88 -1.18 -0.74
N PRO A 33 6.69 -1.57 0.28
CA PRO A 33 8.03 -1.02 0.45
C PRO A 33 8.94 -1.23 -0.76
N LEU A 34 8.90 -2.39 -1.43
CA LEU A 34 9.70 -2.63 -2.64
C LEU A 34 9.34 -1.66 -3.77
N ILE A 35 8.05 -1.43 -4.00
CA ILE A 35 7.56 -0.47 -5.00
C ILE A 35 7.94 0.96 -4.57
N ALA A 36 7.73 1.33 -3.31
CA ALA A 36 8.02 2.69 -2.84
C ALA A 36 9.53 3.01 -2.92
N LEU A 37 10.39 2.07 -2.52
CA LEU A 37 11.83 2.24 -2.53
C LEU A 37 12.44 2.13 -3.94
N SER A 38 11.76 1.53 -4.92
CA SER A 38 12.28 1.47 -6.28
C SER A 38 12.42 2.85 -6.93
N PHE A 39 11.56 3.81 -6.57
CA PHE A 39 11.62 5.18 -7.11
C PHE A 39 12.92 5.92 -6.73
N PRO A 40 13.28 6.08 -5.45
CA PRO A 40 14.54 6.74 -5.09
C PRO A 40 15.78 5.95 -5.56
N VAL A 41 15.73 4.61 -5.57
CA VAL A 41 16.81 3.79 -6.13
C VAL A 41 16.99 4.05 -7.62
N GLY A 42 15.89 4.09 -8.38
CA GLY A 42 15.91 4.33 -9.83
C GLY A 42 16.32 5.75 -10.21
N ALA A 43 16.14 6.71 -9.30
CA ALA A 43 16.61 8.09 -9.49
C ALA A 43 18.15 8.23 -9.36
N THR A 44 18.87 7.18 -8.98
CA THR A 44 20.34 7.17 -8.95
C THR A 44 20.93 6.82 -10.32
N ILE A 45 22.17 7.26 -10.58
CA ILE A 45 22.86 7.12 -11.89
C ILE A 45 22.96 5.65 -12.35
N ILE A 46 23.08 4.70 -11.43
CA ILE A 46 23.29 3.27 -11.74
C ILE A 46 22.13 2.36 -11.27
N GLY A 47 21.12 2.92 -10.60
CA GLY A 47 20.13 2.13 -9.87
C GLY A 47 18.95 1.62 -10.70
N LEU A 48 18.82 2.00 -11.98
CA LEU A 48 17.66 1.67 -12.80
C LEU A 48 17.40 0.14 -12.94
N PRO A 49 18.42 -0.73 -13.17
CA PRO A 49 18.17 -2.18 -13.24
C PRO A 49 17.66 -2.78 -11.92
N LEU A 50 18.21 -2.31 -10.80
CA LEU A 50 17.79 -2.74 -9.46
C LEU A 50 16.37 -2.24 -9.16
N ALA A 51 16.07 -0.98 -9.46
CA ALA A 51 14.75 -0.39 -9.31
C ALA A 51 13.69 -1.12 -10.13
N ALA A 52 13.98 -1.45 -11.40
CA ALA A 52 13.07 -2.22 -12.24
C ALA A 52 12.77 -3.59 -11.61
N SER A 53 13.80 -4.28 -11.10
CA SER A 53 13.63 -5.56 -10.41
C SER A 53 12.78 -5.44 -9.14
N MET A 54 13.05 -4.43 -8.29
CA MET A 54 12.27 -4.14 -7.09
C MET A 54 10.81 -3.83 -7.42
N PHE A 55 10.57 -2.99 -8.43
CA PHE A 55 9.23 -2.62 -8.87
C PHE A 55 8.43 -3.83 -9.35
N THR A 56 9.03 -4.63 -10.25
CA THR A 56 8.38 -5.83 -10.79
C THR A 56 8.10 -6.88 -9.71
N VAL A 57 9.07 -7.17 -8.84
CA VAL A 57 8.89 -8.12 -7.72
C VAL A 57 7.85 -7.60 -6.72
N GLY A 58 7.90 -6.31 -6.39
CA GLY A 58 6.94 -5.67 -5.49
C GLY A 58 5.50 -5.79 -5.99
N TRP A 59 5.26 -5.53 -7.27
CA TRP A 59 3.94 -5.76 -7.91
C TRP A 59 3.56 -7.24 -7.96
N GLY A 60 4.52 -8.13 -8.19
CA GLY A 60 4.31 -9.59 -8.10
C GLY A 60 3.72 -9.98 -6.74
N PHE A 61 4.30 -9.47 -5.64
CA PHE A 61 3.73 -9.68 -4.30
C PHE A 61 2.31 -9.11 -4.18
N GLN A 62 2.03 -7.89 -4.67
CA GLN A 62 0.66 -7.33 -4.59
C GLN A 62 -0.36 -8.25 -5.27
N PHE A 63 -0.09 -8.68 -6.50
CA PHE A 63 -1.02 -9.51 -7.26
C PHE A 63 -1.17 -10.92 -6.67
N VAL A 64 -0.10 -11.51 -6.16
CA VAL A 64 -0.17 -12.80 -5.44
C VAL A 64 -1.03 -12.66 -4.17
N GLY A 65 -0.88 -11.58 -3.41
CA GLY A 65 -1.72 -11.29 -2.25
C GLY A 65 -3.21 -11.23 -2.61
N HIS A 66 -3.54 -10.48 -3.67
CA HIS A 66 -4.90 -10.39 -4.18
C HIS A 66 -5.43 -11.71 -4.74
N ALA A 67 -4.58 -12.55 -5.33
CA ALA A 67 -4.97 -13.89 -5.76
C ALA A 67 -5.38 -14.78 -4.57
N PHE A 68 -4.74 -14.64 -3.40
CA PHE A 68 -5.15 -15.34 -2.18
C PHE A 68 -6.46 -14.79 -1.59
N GLU A 69 -6.66 -13.48 -1.62
CA GLU A 69 -7.89 -12.82 -1.13
C GLU A 69 -9.10 -13.08 -2.04
N GLY A 70 -8.88 -13.29 -3.34
CA GLY A 70 -9.94 -13.45 -4.34
C GLY A 70 -10.67 -12.15 -4.70
N LYS A 71 -10.26 -11.01 -4.12
CA LYS A 71 -10.79 -9.68 -4.44
C LYS A 71 -9.84 -8.96 -5.40
N LYS A 72 -10.42 -8.17 -6.31
CA LYS A 72 -9.66 -7.27 -7.18
C LYS A 72 -8.88 -6.23 -6.37
N PRO A 73 -7.77 -5.69 -6.90
CA PRO A 73 -7.05 -4.59 -6.25
C PRO A 73 -7.91 -3.33 -6.07
N SER A 74 -7.91 -2.73 -4.87
CA SER A 74 -8.75 -1.55 -4.57
C SER A 74 -8.44 -0.33 -5.44
N PHE A 75 -7.23 -0.24 -6.03
CA PHE A 75 -6.89 0.84 -6.96
C PHE A 75 -7.66 0.79 -8.28
N VAL A 76 -8.27 -0.35 -8.60
CA VAL A 76 -9.17 -0.49 -9.76
C VAL A 76 -10.43 0.34 -9.56
N ASP A 77 -10.94 0.44 -8.33
CA ASP A 77 -12.08 1.28 -7.99
C ASP A 77 -11.66 2.74 -7.75
N ASP A 78 -10.54 2.94 -7.05
CA ASP A 78 -10.03 4.27 -6.71
C ASP A 78 -8.51 4.30 -6.64
N LYS A 79 -7.87 5.01 -7.57
CA LYS A 79 -6.40 5.14 -7.67
C LYS A 79 -5.75 5.71 -6.41
N ARG A 80 -6.48 6.48 -5.59
CA ARG A 80 -6.01 6.96 -4.28
C ARG A 80 -5.65 5.82 -3.33
N SER A 81 -6.19 4.62 -3.56
CA SER A 81 -5.87 3.40 -2.81
C SER A 81 -4.39 3.02 -2.89
N LEU A 82 -3.66 3.45 -3.94
CA LEU A 82 -2.20 3.26 -4.02
C LEU A 82 -1.47 4.04 -2.91
N ILE A 83 -1.93 5.26 -2.62
CA ILE A 83 -1.38 6.11 -1.54
C ILE A 83 -1.84 5.59 -0.18
N ILE A 84 -3.12 5.21 -0.06
CA ILE A 84 -3.65 4.61 1.18
C ILE A 84 -2.91 3.32 1.53
N GLY A 85 -2.56 2.48 0.55
CA GLY A 85 -1.76 1.27 0.81
C GLY A 85 -0.39 1.61 1.43
N LEU A 86 0.27 2.66 0.92
CA LEU A 86 1.53 3.15 1.51
C LEU A 86 1.33 3.65 2.95
N LEU A 87 0.28 4.45 3.21
CA LEU A 87 -0.04 4.96 4.54
C LEU A 87 -0.39 3.82 5.52
N TRP A 88 -1.14 2.82 5.07
CA TRP A 88 -1.43 1.61 5.84
C TRP A 88 -0.15 0.88 6.22
N CYS A 89 0.79 0.71 5.28
CA CYS A 89 2.09 0.11 5.58
C CYS A 89 2.90 0.93 6.59
N LEU A 90 2.95 2.25 6.43
CA LEU A 90 3.64 3.16 7.36
C LEU A 90 3.09 3.02 8.79
N ASP A 91 1.76 2.92 8.95
CA ASP A 91 1.13 2.64 10.25
C ASP A 91 1.58 1.30 10.85
N LYS A 92 1.62 0.24 10.03
CA LYS A 92 2.14 -1.08 10.46
C LYS A 92 3.62 -1.05 10.84
N TYR A 93 4.38 -0.08 10.35
CA TYR A 93 5.79 0.14 10.70
C TYR A 93 6.00 1.18 11.80
N GLY A 94 4.93 1.63 12.47
CA GLY A 94 5.00 2.48 13.65
C GLY A 94 4.76 3.98 13.39
N VAL A 95 4.54 4.39 12.14
CA VAL A 95 4.14 5.76 11.81
C VAL A 95 2.64 5.92 12.01
N ARG A 96 2.23 6.32 13.21
CA ARG A 96 0.82 6.52 13.58
C ARG A 96 0.08 7.44 12.60
N ILE A 97 -0.91 6.86 11.91
CA ILE A 97 -1.90 7.58 11.11
C ILE A 97 -3.12 7.86 11.98
N TYR A 98 -3.67 9.07 11.92
CA TYR A 98 -4.85 9.45 12.69
C TYR A 98 -6.05 9.50 11.78
N GLU A 99 -6.97 8.60 12.03
CA GLU A 99 -8.33 8.67 11.52
C GLU A 99 -9.08 9.63 12.43
N GLU A 100 -9.41 10.83 11.92
CA GLU A 100 -10.41 11.63 12.62
C GLU A 100 -11.68 10.79 12.71
N SER A 101 -12.09 10.47 13.95
CA SER A 101 -13.45 9.99 14.21
C SER A 101 -14.40 10.97 13.51
N PRO A 102 -15.44 10.50 12.79
CA PRO A 102 -16.44 11.43 12.29
C PRO A 102 -16.89 12.28 13.47
N ALA A 103 -16.85 13.60 13.29
CA ALA A 103 -17.44 14.53 14.23
C ALA A 103 -18.83 13.98 14.61
N ALA A 104 -19.06 13.85 15.92
CA ALA A 104 -20.31 13.39 16.50
C ALA A 104 -21.53 14.16 15.95
#